data_AF-A0AAU7H0I1-F1
#
_entry.id   AF-A0AAU7H0I1-F1
#
_cell.length_a   1.000
_cell.length_b   1.000
_cell.length_c   1.000
_cell.angle_alpha   90.00
_cell.angle_beta   90.00
_cell.angle_gamma   90.00
#
_symmetry.space_group_name_H-M   'P 1'
#
loop_
_entity.id
_entity.type
_entity.pdbx_description
1 polymer ?
#
loop_
_entity_poly.entity_id
_entity_poly.type
_entity_poly.pdbx_seq_one_letter_code
_entity_poly.pdbx_strand_id
1 'polypeptide(L)'
;MKYYYVLALLLGYSSCVLAEECMDNSNIDSLREVFKKNNKKLLIEMSSKEMRRYVESDLLIKNKYSTLVNVSEVYYGWGVDKKSKYPVNTSAVFPNEKVCVWNVSFALPESIRKKCDDDGAYGYFIEFKKVNGKTVLYNFTSLFDSLPDGTLACKAANKFMLQK
;
A
#
# COMPACT_ATOMS: atom_id res chain seq x y z
N MET A 1 -58.81 -6.41 -16.37
CA MET A 1 -57.39 -6.14 -16.68
C MET A 1 -56.68 -5.79 -15.38
N LYS A 2 -56.00 -6.77 -14.77
CA LYS A 2 -55.27 -6.63 -13.49
C LYS A 2 -53.83 -7.06 -13.73
N TYR A 3 -52.92 -6.10 -13.85
CA TYR A 3 -51.49 -6.36 -13.80
C TYR A 3 -50.84 -5.26 -12.97
N TYR A 4 -50.52 -5.57 -11.73
CA TYR A 4 -49.79 -4.69 -10.85
C TYR A 4 -48.80 -5.51 -10.03
N TYR A 5 -47.55 -5.04 -10.07
CA TYR A 5 -46.43 -5.28 -9.19
C TYR A 5 -45.75 -6.66 -9.21
N VAL A 6 -44.75 -6.77 -10.08
CA VAL A 6 -43.49 -7.45 -9.73
C VAL A 6 -42.35 -6.46 -9.99
N LEU A 7 -42.06 -5.60 -9.00
CA LEU A 7 -40.85 -4.78 -8.99
C LEU A 7 -40.33 -4.70 -7.55
N ALA A 8 -39.77 -5.80 -7.06
CA ALA A 8 -39.02 -5.81 -5.82
C ALA A 8 -38.02 -6.96 -5.85
N LEU A 9 -36.85 -6.75 -6.47
CA LEU A 9 -35.67 -7.62 -6.34
C LEU A 9 -34.42 -7.02 -7.03
N LEU A 10 -34.08 -5.75 -6.75
CA LEU A 10 -32.84 -5.14 -7.29
C LEU A 10 -32.11 -4.20 -6.31
N LEU A 11 -32.24 -4.41 -4.99
CA LEU A 11 -31.54 -3.56 -3.99
C LEU A 11 -30.53 -4.32 -3.11
N GLY A 12 -30.22 -5.59 -3.40
CA GLY A 12 -29.30 -6.40 -2.57
C GLY A 12 -27.85 -6.49 -3.05
N TYR A 13 -27.52 -6.11 -4.28
CA TYR A 13 -26.24 -6.48 -4.90
C TYR A 13 -25.10 -5.47 -4.77
N SER A 14 -25.36 -4.24 -4.29
CA SER A 14 -24.32 -3.20 -4.26
C SER A 14 -23.53 -3.14 -2.95
N SER A 15 -24.07 -3.60 -1.83
CA SER A 15 -23.44 -3.47 -0.51
C SER A 15 -22.41 -4.58 -0.22
N CYS A 16 -22.64 -5.81 -0.71
CA CYS A 16 -21.70 -6.92 -0.51
C CYS A 16 -20.39 -6.72 -1.28
N VAL A 17 -20.45 -6.21 -2.51
CA VAL A 17 -19.25 -5.96 -3.34
C VAL A 17 -18.36 -4.88 -2.71
N LEU A 18 -18.96 -3.89 -2.03
CA LEU A 18 -18.20 -2.85 -1.35
C LEU A 18 -17.47 -3.38 -0.11
N ALA A 19 -18.10 -4.27 0.68
CA ALA A 19 -17.48 -4.85 1.88
C ALA A 19 -16.25 -5.72 1.57
N GLU A 20 -16.26 -6.47 0.45
CA GLU A 20 -15.11 -7.27 0.01
C GLU A 20 -13.91 -6.42 -0.43
N GLU A 21 -14.13 -5.15 -0.77
CA GLU A 21 -13.09 -4.22 -1.23
C GLU A 21 -12.53 -3.35 -0.08
N CYS A 22 -13.12 -3.38 1.11
CA CYS A 22 -12.65 -2.62 2.27
C CYS A 22 -11.57 -3.37 3.05
N MET A 23 -10.52 -2.66 3.44
CA MET A 23 -9.49 -3.15 4.36
C MET A 23 -9.89 -2.93 5.81
N ASP A 24 -9.66 -3.96 6.62
CA ASP A 24 -9.83 -3.93 8.07
C ASP A 24 -8.47 -4.05 8.78
N ASN A 25 -8.48 -3.95 10.11
CA ASN A 25 -7.28 -4.07 10.94
C ASN A 25 -6.55 -5.40 10.76
N SER A 26 -7.26 -6.51 10.51
CA SER A 26 -6.63 -7.81 10.29
C SER A 26 -5.80 -7.83 9.00
N ASN A 27 -6.26 -7.13 7.96
CA ASN A 27 -5.50 -6.97 6.72
C ASN A 27 -4.24 -6.14 6.95
N ILE A 28 -4.35 -5.06 7.72
CA ILE A 28 -3.22 -4.18 8.06
C ILE A 28 -2.18 -4.91 8.89
N ASP A 29 -2.61 -5.67 9.91
CA ASP A 29 -1.71 -6.46 10.75
C ASP A 29 -0.97 -7.52 9.93
N SER A 30 -1.68 -8.20 9.03
CA SER A 30 -1.07 -9.15 8.08
C SER A 30 -0.02 -8.46 7.20
N LEU A 31 -0.31 -7.27 6.67
CA LEU A 31 0.64 -6.49 5.88
C LEU A 31 1.85 -6.07 6.73
N ARG A 32 1.65 -5.59 7.97
CA ARG A 32 2.74 -5.22 8.88
C ARG A 32 3.72 -6.37 9.11
N GLU A 33 3.23 -7.60 9.20
CA GLU A 33 4.09 -8.79 9.32
C GLU A 33 4.97 -9.03 8.09
N VAL A 34 4.50 -8.69 6.88
CA VAL A 34 5.31 -8.76 5.65
C VAL A 34 6.53 -7.84 5.76
N PHE A 35 6.32 -6.61 6.25
CA PHE A 35 7.38 -5.61 6.44
C PHE A 35 8.33 -6.02 7.57
N LYS A 36 7.81 -6.36 8.75
CA LYS A 36 8.62 -6.82 9.91
C LYS A 36 9.51 -8.01 9.60
N LYS A 37 9.08 -8.91 8.71
CA LYS A 37 9.86 -10.09 8.30
C LYS A 37 10.77 -9.85 7.09
N ASN A 38 10.81 -8.63 6.57
CA ASN A 38 11.48 -8.28 5.31
C ASN A 38 11.05 -9.19 4.14
N ASN A 39 9.79 -9.63 4.10
CA ASN A 39 9.38 -10.69 3.17
C ASN A 39 9.10 -10.12 1.77
N LYS A 40 10.17 -9.73 1.08
CA LYS A 40 10.15 -9.19 -0.29
C LYS A 40 9.55 -10.15 -1.31
N LYS A 41 9.73 -11.47 -1.09
CA LYS A 41 9.12 -12.50 -1.95
C LYS A 41 7.59 -12.45 -1.87
N LEU A 42 7.03 -12.38 -0.66
CA LEU A 42 5.59 -12.26 -0.49
C LEU A 42 5.05 -10.94 -1.05
N LEU A 43 5.77 -9.83 -0.90
CA LEU A 43 5.44 -8.55 -1.57
C LEU A 43 5.30 -8.70 -3.10
N ILE A 44 6.25 -9.39 -3.74
CA ILE A 44 6.20 -9.69 -5.18
C ILE A 44 5.00 -10.60 -5.51
N GLU A 45 4.74 -11.63 -4.71
CA GLU A 45 3.61 -12.54 -4.90
C GLU A 45 2.25 -11.83 -4.76
N MET A 46 2.16 -10.84 -3.87
CA MET A 46 0.98 -10.01 -3.67
C MET A 46 0.81 -8.94 -4.76
N SER A 47 1.80 -8.74 -5.63
CA SER A 47 1.75 -7.71 -6.67
C SER A 47 0.68 -8.02 -7.71
N SER A 48 -0.04 -6.98 -8.14
CA SER A 48 -0.93 -7.09 -9.29
C SER A 48 -0.14 -7.53 -10.51
N LYS A 49 -0.82 -8.12 -11.49
CA LYS A 49 -0.18 -8.60 -12.72
C LYS A 49 0.59 -7.49 -13.43
N GLU A 50 0.04 -6.28 -13.41
CA GLU A 50 0.63 -5.07 -14.00
C GLU A 50 1.87 -4.61 -13.23
N MET A 51 1.85 -4.71 -11.90
CA MET A 51 2.90 -4.18 -11.02
C MET A 51 4.06 -5.16 -10.80
N ARG A 52 3.82 -6.46 -10.97
CA ARG A 52 4.78 -7.52 -10.63
C ARG A 52 6.16 -7.34 -11.26
N ARG A 53 6.21 -7.09 -12.57
CA ARG A 53 7.49 -6.90 -13.28
C ARG A 53 8.26 -5.68 -12.78
N TYR A 54 7.55 -4.61 -12.44
CA TYR A 54 8.17 -3.39 -11.91
C TYR A 54 8.80 -3.68 -10.55
N VAL A 55 8.05 -4.28 -9.61
CA VAL A 55 8.54 -4.65 -8.28
C VAL A 55 9.70 -5.65 -8.35
N GLU A 56 9.62 -6.69 -9.18
CA GLU A 56 10.70 -7.67 -9.37
C GLU A 56 11.98 -7.00 -9.92
N SER A 57 11.84 -5.95 -10.71
CA SER A 57 12.97 -5.25 -11.34
C SER A 57 13.62 -4.19 -10.46
N ASP A 58 12.91 -3.71 -9.44
CA ASP A 58 13.26 -2.55 -8.62
C ASP A 58 14.54 -2.77 -7.77
N LEU A 59 15.35 -1.73 -7.65
CA LEU A 59 16.65 -1.80 -6.97
C LEU A 59 16.51 -2.01 -5.46
N LEU A 60 15.50 -1.42 -4.80
CA LEU A 60 15.23 -1.65 -3.37
C LEU A 60 14.90 -3.14 -3.13
N ILE A 61 14.11 -3.72 -4.03
CA ILE A 61 13.68 -5.11 -3.93
C ILE A 61 14.85 -6.07 -4.19
N LYS A 62 15.64 -5.82 -5.24
CA LYS A 62 16.83 -6.63 -5.57
C LYS A 62 17.96 -6.52 -4.56
N ASN A 63 18.07 -5.40 -3.85
CA ASN A 63 19.14 -5.19 -2.89
C ASN A 63 18.96 -6.09 -1.66
N LYS A 64 19.86 -7.08 -1.53
CA LYS A 64 19.85 -8.06 -0.43
C LYS A 64 20.08 -7.46 0.95
N TYR A 65 20.72 -6.29 1.04
CA TYR A 65 21.01 -5.60 2.30
C TYR A 65 19.88 -4.66 2.73
N SER A 66 19.03 -4.25 1.78
CA SER A 66 17.89 -3.38 2.06
C SER A 66 16.80 -4.14 2.81
N THR A 67 16.26 -3.48 3.83
CA THR A 67 15.22 -4.01 4.69
C THR A 67 14.03 -3.09 4.75
N LEU A 68 12.86 -3.71 4.80
CA LEU A 68 11.57 -3.05 5.00
C LEU A 68 11.14 -3.09 6.48
N VAL A 69 12.02 -3.56 7.37
CA VAL A 69 11.70 -4.11 8.71
C VAL A 69 11.48 -3.05 9.77
N ASN A 70 12.01 -1.85 9.57
CA ASN A 70 11.70 -0.73 10.45
C ASN A 70 10.36 -0.15 10.00
N VAL A 71 9.38 -0.17 10.91
CA VAL A 71 7.96 0.10 10.63
C VAL A 71 7.84 1.35 9.76
N SER A 72 7.38 1.11 8.54
CA SER A 72 6.99 2.18 7.62
C SER A 72 5.85 2.95 8.25
N GLU A 73 5.78 4.25 8.02
CA GLU A 73 4.54 4.97 8.31
C GLU A 73 3.41 4.35 7.49
N VAL A 74 2.27 4.14 8.14
CA VAL A 74 1.10 3.53 7.51
C VAL A 74 0.05 4.60 7.34
N TYR A 75 -0.46 4.73 6.11
CA TYR A 75 -1.53 5.66 5.76
C TYR A 75 -2.74 4.88 5.27
N TYR A 76 -3.92 5.27 5.74
CA TYR A 76 -5.20 4.69 5.40
C TYR A 76 -5.95 5.65 4.50
N GLY A 77 -6.38 5.21 3.32
CA GLY A 77 -7.13 6.04 2.39
C GLY A 77 -8.57 5.57 2.21
N TRP A 78 -9.50 6.53 2.13
CA TRP A 78 -10.93 6.25 1.93
C TRP A 78 -11.65 7.34 1.13
N GLY A 79 -12.82 6.97 0.62
CA GLY A 79 -13.54 7.72 -0.41
C GLY A 79 -12.77 7.61 -1.72
N VAL A 80 -13.40 7.18 -2.80
CA VAL A 80 -12.70 6.98 -4.09
C VAL A 80 -13.12 8.08 -5.04
N ASP A 81 -12.16 8.83 -5.58
CA ASP A 81 -12.45 9.74 -6.67
C ASP A 81 -12.79 8.93 -7.92
N LYS A 82 -13.96 9.18 -8.50
CA LYS A 82 -14.48 8.38 -9.63
C LYS A 82 -13.64 8.51 -10.90
N LYS A 83 -12.87 9.60 -11.05
CA LYS A 83 -12.06 9.84 -12.25
C LYS A 83 -10.66 9.26 -12.10
N SER A 84 -10.01 9.50 -10.96
CA SER A 84 -8.61 9.15 -10.73
C SER A 84 -8.44 7.77 -10.08
N LYS A 85 -9.50 7.23 -9.46
CA LYS A 85 -9.50 5.99 -8.67
C LYS A 85 -8.52 6.02 -7.47
N TYR A 86 -8.15 7.21 -7.02
CA TYR A 86 -7.35 7.42 -5.81
C TYR A 86 -8.24 7.74 -4.60
N PRO A 87 -7.73 7.51 -3.37
CA PRO A 87 -8.42 7.95 -2.16
C PRO A 87 -8.56 9.47 -2.11
N VAL A 88 -9.74 9.95 -1.72
CA VAL A 88 -10.03 11.38 -1.52
C VAL A 88 -9.52 11.84 -0.16
N ASN A 89 -9.51 10.96 0.83
CA ASN A 89 -9.02 11.23 2.18
C ASN A 89 -7.91 10.24 2.53
N THR A 90 -6.91 10.71 3.27
CA THR A 90 -5.82 9.89 3.83
C THR A 90 -5.57 10.25 5.29
N SER A 91 -5.14 9.29 6.10
CA SER A 91 -4.80 9.51 7.52
C SER A 91 -3.74 8.53 8.01
N ALA A 92 -2.89 8.96 8.94
CA ALA A 92 -1.96 8.09 9.66
C ALA A 92 -2.63 7.32 10.82
N VAL A 93 -3.88 7.64 11.14
CA VAL A 93 -4.72 6.96 12.14
C VAL A 93 -5.85 6.24 11.43
N PHE A 94 -6.08 4.97 11.79
CA PHE A 94 -7.15 4.18 11.19
C PHE A 94 -8.50 4.89 11.44
N PRO A 95 -9.32 5.13 10.40
CA PRO A 95 -10.58 5.83 10.57
C PRO A 95 -11.56 4.98 11.38
N ASN A 96 -12.63 5.60 11.89
CA ASN A 96 -13.63 4.88 12.69
C ASN A 96 -14.20 3.66 11.93
N GLU A 97 -14.73 2.68 12.69
CA GLU A 97 -15.16 1.36 12.18
C GLU A 97 -16.23 1.39 11.07
N LYS A 98 -16.82 2.56 10.77
CA LYS A 98 -17.86 2.73 9.76
C LYS A 98 -17.34 3.19 8.39
N VAL A 99 -16.03 3.43 8.25
CA VAL A 99 -15.42 3.91 7.01
C VAL A 99 -14.74 2.76 6.26
N CYS A 100 -15.09 2.60 4.99
CA CYS A 100 -14.42 1.66 4.10
C CYS A 100 -13.04 2.20 3.72
N VAL A 101 -11.98 1.65 4.33
CA VAL A 101 -10.59 1.91 3.92
C VAL A 101 -10.34 1.19 2.60
N TRP A 102 -10.13 1.94 1.53
CA TRP A 102 -10.00 1.40 0.19
C TRP A 102 -8.55 1.02 -0.16
N ASN A 103 -7.59 1.75 0.41
CA ASN A 103 -6.18 1.43 0.28
C ASN A 103 -5.40 1.67 1.59
N VAL A 104 -4.29 0.96 1.71
CA VAL A 104 -3.30 1.11 2.77
C VAL A 104 -1.95 1.33 2.11
N SER A 105 -1.26 2.41 2.49
CA SER A 105 0.07 2.76 2.00
C SER A 105 1.10 2.61 3.10
N PHE A 106 2.23 2.00 2.78
CA PHE A 106 3.42 1.92 3.62
C PHE A 106 4.48 2.82 3.02
N ALA A 107 4.99 3.77 3.81
CA ALA A 107 6.01 4.71 3.38
C ALA A 107 7.22 4.74 4.30
N LEU A 108 8.39 5.03 3.75
CA LEU A 108 9.56 5.36 4.57
C LEU A 108 9.18 6.51 5.53
N PRO A 109 9.51 6.46 6.84
CA PRO A 109 9.05 7.48 7.77
C PRO A 109 9.46 8.89 7.36
N GLU A 110 8.55 9.86 7.47
CA GLU A 110 8.77 11.25 7.05
C GLU A 110 10.01 11.85 7.70
N SER A 111 10.24 11.54 8.97
CA SER A 111 11.43 11.97 9.73
C SER A 111 12.76 11.50 9.15
N ILE A 112 12.74 10.43 8.34
CA ILE A 112 13.88 9.94 7.57
C ILE A 112 13.90 10.58 6.18
N ARG A 113 12.74 10.64 5.49
CA ARG A 113 12.61 11.23 4.15
C ARG A 113 13.10 12.68 4.12
N LYS A 114 12.65 13.50 5.07
CA LYS A 114 13.06 14.91 5.24
C LYS A 114 14.53 15.12 5.56
N LYS A 115 15.27 14.07 5.93
CA LYS A 115 16.75 14.14 6.10
C LYS A 115 17.49 13.83 4.81
N CYS A 116 16.79 13.35 3.78
CA CYS A 116 17.34 12.97 2.49
C CYS A 116 16.93 13.94 1.39
N ASP A 117 15.76 14.56 1.51
CA ASP A 117 15.16 15.46 0.54
C ASP A 117 14.16 16.39 1.26
N ASP A 118 14.26 17.70 1.00
CA ASP A 118 13.43 18.73 1.64
C ASP A 118 11.95 18.58 1.29
N ASP A 119 11.65 18.08 0.08
CA ASP A 119 10.29 17.83 -0.39
C ASP A 119 9.68 16.55 0.21
N GLY A 120 10.52 15.72 0.85
CA GLY A 120 10.12 14.45 1.45
C GLY A 120 9.71 13.39 0.41
N ALA A 121 9.98 13.57 -0.88
CA ALA A 121 9.65 12.58 -1.90
C ALA A 121 10.58 11.37 -1.83
N TYR A 122 11.79 11.54 -1.29
CA TYR A 122 12.75 10.46 -1.09
C TYR A 122 12.16 9.30 -0.28
N GLY A 123 12.30 8.05 -0.74
CA GLY A 123 11.82 6.88 -0.01
C GLY A 123 11.06 5.88 -0.87
N TYR A 124 10.36 4.95 -0.23
CA TYR A 124 9.38 4.08 -0.89
C TYR A 124 7.97 4.44 -0.48
N PHE A 125 7.03 4.14 -1.37
CA PHE A 125 5.58 4.19 -1.16
C PHE A 125 4.99 2.93 -1.76
N ILE A 126 4.44 2.07 -0.90
CA ILE A 126 3.95 0.74 -1.28
C ILE A 126 2.49 0.67 -0.92
N GLU A 127 1.62 0.60 -1.92
CA GLU A 127 0.18 0.70 -1.74
C GLU A 127 -0.53 -0.61 -2.04
N PHE A 128 -1.43 -0.96 -1.13
CA PHE A 128 -2.26 -2.14 -1.19
C PHE A 128 -3.72 -1.74 -1.22
N LYS A 129 -4.53 -2.57 -1.89
CA LYS A 129 -5.99 -2.51 -1.84
C LYS A 129 -6.55 -3.92 -1.85
N LYS A 130 -7.84 -4.09 -1.57
CA LYS A 130 -8.51 -5.36 -1.89
C LYS A 130 -8.98 -5.34 -3.33
N VAL A 131 -8.95 -6.50 -3.96
CA VAL A 131 -9.57 -6.78 -5.25
C VAL A 131 -10.18 -8.17 -5.16
N ASN A 132 -11.50 -8.28 -5.27
CA ASN A 132 -12.26 -9.52 -5.09
C ASN A 132 -11.90 -10.23 -3.76
N GLY A 133 -11.90 -9.48 -2.66
CA GLY A 133 -11.59 -9.98 -1.33
C GLY A 133 -10.11 -10.27 -1.03
N LYS A 134 -9.22 -10.16 -2.02
CA LYS A 134 -7.77 -10.41 -1.86
C LYS A 134 -6.99 -9.11 -1.74
N THR A 135 -6.09 -9.03 -0.77
CA THR A 135 -5.12 -7.93 -0.68
C THR A 135 -4.09 -8.02 -1.80
N VAL A 136 -3.98 -6.96 -2.58
CA VAL A 136 -3.08 -6.85 -3.74
C VAL A 136 -2.25 -5.58 -3.61
N LEU A 137 -0.94 -5.69 -3.84
CA LEU A 137 -0.05 -4.56 -4.07
C LEU A 137 -0.33 -4.02 -5.47
N TYR A 138 -0.91 -2.84 -5.55
CA TYR A 138 -1.37 -2.26 -6.82
C TYR A 138 -0.55 -1.05 -7.26
N ASN A 139 0.18 -0.43 -6.33
CA ASN A 139 1.14 0.62 -6.64
C ASN A 139 2.42 0.42 -5.83
N PHE A 140 3.54 0.68 -6.46
CA PHE A 140 4.86 0.67 -5.85
C PHE A 140 5.63 1.86 -6.43
N THR A 141 6.32 2.59 -5.58
CA THR A 141 7.22 3.66 -6.00
C THR A 141 8.42 3.63 -5.08
N SER A 142 9.62 3.65 -5.65
CA SER A 142 10.86 3.81 -4.92
C SER A 142 11.68 4.94 -5.54
N LEU A 143 12.09 5.89 -4.70
CA LEU A 143 12.81 7.10 -5.07
C LEU A 143 14.07 7.15 -4.22
N PHE A 144 15.08 6.42 -4.66
CA PHE A 144 16.36 6.28 -3.99
C PHE A 144 17.51 6.55 -4.95
N ASP A 145 18.41 7.46 -4.56
CA ASP A 145 19.72 7.60 -5.19
C ASP A 145 20.64 6.47 -4.73
N SER A 146 20.71 5.40 -5.54
CA SER A 146 21.53 4.22 -5.26
C SER A 146 22.96 4.39 -5.78
N LEU A 147 23.95 4.01 -4.98
CA LEU A 147 25.37 4.02 -5.33
C LEU A 147 25.81 2.67 -5.91
N PRO A 148 26.92 2.60 -6.67
CA PRO A 148 27.39 1.35 -7.29
C PRO A 148 27.69 0.22 -6.31
N ASP A 149 27.99 0.55 -5.05
CA ASP A 149 28.27 -0.42 -3.97
C ASP A 149 27.00 -0.98 -3.31
N GLY A 150 25.81 -0.57 -3.79
CA GLY A 150 24.51 -0.97 -3.25
C GLY A 150 24.10 -0.20 -2.00
N THR A 151 24.81 0.84 -1.60
CA THR A 151 24.34 1.79 -0.58
C THR A 151 23.51 2.92 -1.20
N LEU A 152 22.93 3.76 -0.35
CA LEU A 152 22.14 4.92 -0.74
C LEU A 152 22.98 6.19 -0.56
N ALA A 153 22.76 7.22 -1.38
CA ALA A 153 23.39 8.52 -1.17
C ALA A 153 22.99 9.13 0.18
N CYS A 154 21.75 8.91 0.62
CA CYS A 154 21.28 9.40 1.92
C CYS A 154 21.75 8.51 3.08
N LYS A 155 22.58 9.09 3.96
CA LYS A 155 23.06 8.41 5.18
C LYS A 155 21.95 8.04 6.16
N ALA A 156 20.92 8.87 6.30
CA ALA A 156 19.78 8.59 7.19
C ALA A 156 19.00 7.37 6.70
N ALA A 157 18.74 7.29 5.39
CA ALA A 157 18.10 6.12 4.78
C ALA A 157 18.97 4.86 4.88
N ASN A 158 20.28 4.96 4.67
CA ASN A 158 21.20 3.84 4.88
C ASN A 158 21.07 3.26 6.29
N LYS A 159 21.15 4.11 7.32
CA LYS A 159 21.05 3.67 8.73
C LYS A 159 19.71 3.01 9.04
N PHE A 160 18.64 3.46 8.38
CA PHE A 160 17.30 2.96 8.63
C PHE A 160 16.98 1.69 7.85
N MET A 161 17.46 1.57 6.62
CA MET A 161 17.05 0.50 5.71
C MET A 161 18.10 -0.57 5.50
N LEU A 162 19.39 -0.26 5.57
CA LEU A 162 20.42 -1.26 5.34
C LEU A 162 20.76 -1.96 6.64
N GLN A 163 20.67 -3.30 6.64
CA GLN A 163 21.32 -4.11 7.66
C GLN A 163 22.83 -4.04 7.42
N LYS A 164 23.49 -3.08 8.06
CA LYS A 164 24.96 -2.99 8.19
C LYS A 164 25.33 -2.88 9.65
#